data_AF-A0A6A5CEY7-F1
#
_entry.id   AF-A0A6A5CEY7-F1
#
_cell.length_a   1.000
_cell.length_b   1.000
_cell.length_c   1.000
_cell.angle_alpha   90.00
_cell.angle_beta   90.00
_cell.angle_gamma   90.00
#
_symmetry.space_group_name_H-M   'P 1'
#
loop_
_entity.id
_entity.type
_entity.pdbx_description
1 polymer ?
#
loop_
_entity_poly.entity_id
_entity_poly.type
_entity_poly.pdbx_seq_one_letter_code
_entity_poly.pdbx_strand_id
1 'polypeptide(L)'
;MNQLLETEFSKIEECSDGIVYTLLFNAIFPQHFPLTKINFNAVYPLEKKANLDKLQKLLAELKIPYSIATDKISNGKLQDNIEFLQWIYTFISKNFEHVETKGLYERREKVVLHFGRKNHIEPPIEYIKNEETRKRLFPKLKQVSASHLREEDEFYQSQAEMLLNNYSDIEHFSEQLESEIREKVQRNESNYKIIQQLLDERTSLFDKLLLVEVCILR
;
A
#
# COMPACT_ATOMS: atom_id res chain seq x y z
N MET A 1 -4.36 -9.42 1.10
CA MET A 1 -5.01 -8.35 1.88
C MET A 1 -6.49 -8.22 1.52
N ASN A 2 -6.83 -7.81 0.29
CA ASN A 2 -8.22 -7.65 -0.17
C ASN A 2 -9.09 -8.90 0.03
N GLN A 3 -8.55 -10.09 -0.27
CA GLN A 3 -9.23 -11.37 -0.02
C GLN A 3 -9.40 -11.69 1.48
N LEU A 4 -8.47 -11.25 2.34
CA LEU A 4 -8.51 -11.54 3.78
C LEU A 4 -9.52 -10.64 4.50
N LEU A 5 -9.67 -9.40 4.05
CA LEU A 5 -10.49 -8.38 4.69
C LEU A 5 -11.83 -8.16 3.98
N GLU A 6 -12.07 -8.82 2.84
CA GLU A 6 -13.22 -8.59 1.96
C GLU A 6 -13.35 -7.08 1.65
N THR A 7 -12.30 -6.52 1.05
CA THR A 7 -12.18 -5.11 0.67
C THR A 7 -11.72 -4.95 -0.77
N GLU A 8 -12.09 -3.85 -1.42
CA GLU A 8 -11.77 -3.56 -2.82
C GLU A 8 -10.84 -2.34 -2.94
N PHE A 9 -9.64 -2.42 -2.37
CA PHE A 9 -8.63 -1.36 -2.55
C PHE A 9 -7.94 -1.49 -3.91
N SER A 10 -7.91 -0.40 -4.66
CA SER A 10 -7.25 -0.33 -5.98
C SER A 10 -5.85 0.27 -5.86
N LYS A 11 -5.62 1.16 -4.88
CA LYS A 11 -4.32 1.80 -4.65
C LYS A 11 -3.90 1.65 -3.20
N ILE A 12 -2.59 1.47 -2.98
CA ILE A 12 -2.03 1.36 -1.63
C ILE A 12 -2.26 2.66 -0.83
N GLU A 13 -2.27 3.81 -1.49
CA GLU A 13 -2.53 5.14 -0.90
C GLU A 13 -3.89 5.23 -0.19
N GLU A 14 -4.88 4.45 -0.62
CA GLU A 14 -6.20 4.39 0.02
C GLU A 14 -6.11 3.82 1.44
N CYS A 15 -5.06 3.04 1.76
CA CYS A 15 -4.79 2.52 3.09
C CYS A 15 -4.22 3.57 4.07
N SER A 16 -3.96 4.81 3.60
CA SER A 16 -3.48 5.92 4.43
C SER A 16 -4.45 6.33 5.55
N ASP A 17 -5.72 5.92 5.46
CA ASP A 17 -6.75 6.17 6.46
C ASP A 17 -6.56 5.40 7.79
N GLY A 18 -5.68 4.40 7.78
CA GLY A 18 -5.39 3.54 8.92
C GLY A 18 -6.47 2.50 9.24
N ILE A 19 -7.55 2.44 8.45
CA ILE A 19 -8.68 1.53 8.68
C ILE A 19 -8.25 0.10 8.35
N VAL A 20 -7.54 -0.09 7.24
CA VAL A 20 -7.06 -1.40 6.80
C VAL A 20 -6.14 -2.03 7.85
N TYR A 21 -5.21 -1.25 8.39
CA TYR A 21 -4.28 -1.68 9.42
C TYR A 21 -5.00 -2.05 10.70
N THR A 22 -5.93 -1.21 11.12
CA THR A 22 -6.86 -1.49 12.21
C THR A 22 -7.56 -2.84 12.06
N LEU A 23 -8.09 -3.14 10.87
CA LEU A 23 -8.83 -4.38 10.62
C LEU A 23 -7.92 -5.61 10.67
N LEU A 24 -6.70 -5.50 10.14
CA LEU A 24 -5.68 -6.56 10.24
C LEU A 24 -5.34 -6.86 11.71
N PHE A 25 -5.09 -5.82 12.51
CA PHE A 25 -4.80 -6.01 13.93
C PHE A 25 -6.01 -6.49 14.72
N ASN A 26 -7.25 -6.14 14.34
CA ASN A 26 -8.45 -6.69 14.96
C ASN A 26 -8.67 -8.18 14.62
N ALA A 27 -8.27 -8.63 13.43
CA ALA A 27 -8.32 -10.04 13.05
C ALA A 27 -7.40 -10.89 13.95
N ILE A 28 -6.25 -10.33 14.34
CA ILE A 28 -5.25 -11.03 15.16
C ILE A 28 -5.53 -10.85 16.67
N PHE A 29 -5.89 -9.64 17.10
CA PHE A 29 -6.08 -9.26 18.50
C PHE A 29 -7.48 -8.68 18.75
N PRO A 30 -8.54 -9.49 18.60
CA PRO A 30 -9.91 -9.01 18.63
C PRO A 30 -10.33 -8.43 19.99
N GLN A 31 -9.72 -8.88 21.09
CA GLN A 31 -10.03 -8.40 22.44
C GLN A 31 -9.34 -7.07 22.77
N HIS A 32 -8.21 -6.78 22.14
CA HIS A 32 -7.40 -5.60 22.45
C HIS A 32 -7.74 -4.38 21.61
N PHE A 33 -8.41 -4.57 20.46
CA PHE A 33 -8.69 -3.48 19.53
C PHE A 33 -10.18 -3.27 19.26
N PRO A 34 -10.89 -2.44 20.04
CA PRO A 34 -12.29 -2.14 19.79
C PRO A 34 -12.45 -1.23 18.55
N LEU A 35 -13.04 -1.79 17.48
CA LEU A 35 -13.31 -1.07 16.23
C LEU A 35 -14.22 0.15 16.41
N THR A 36 -15.02 0.21 17.48
CA THR A 36 -15.88 1.36 17.80
C THR A 36 -15.12 2.65 18.06
N LYS A 37 -13.81 2.58 18.35
CA LYS A 37 -12.98 3.77 18.57
C LYS A 37 -12.40 4.36 17.28
N ILE A 38 -12.54 3.68 16.15
CA ILE A 38 -11.92 4.08 14.88
C ILE A 38 -12.94 4.81 14.00
N ASN A 39 -12.49 5.89 13.37
CA ASN A 39 -13.30 6.63 12.42
C ASN A 39 -13.19 5.98 11.05
N PHE A 40 -14.24 5.27 10.62
CA PHE A 40 -14.28 4.60 9.31
C PHE A 40 -14.51 5.56 8.13
N ASN A 41 -14.88 6.81 8.40
CA ASN A 41 -15.12 7.84 7.39
C ASN A 41 -14.03 8.93 7.42
N ALA A 42 -12.81 8.57 7.84
CA ALA A 42 -11.71 9.53 7.96
C ALA A 42 -11.26 10.02 6.58
N VAL A 43 -11.50 11.29 6.27
CA VAL A 43 -11.10 11.90 4.99
C VAL A 43 -9.89 12.81 5.18
N TYR A 44 -9.87 13.56 6.28
CA TYR A 44 -8.83 14.57 6.52
C TYR A 44 -7.58 13.98 7.17
N PRO A 45 -6.36 14.47 6.85
CA PRO A 45 -5.10 13.93 7.41
C PRO A 45 -5.08 13.85 8.94
N LEU A 46 -5.65 14.83 9.64
CA LEU A 46 -5.74 14.82 11.11
C LEU A 46 -6.60 13.65 11.63
N GLU A 47 -7.69 13.31 10.94
CA GLU A 47 -8.55 12.18 11.29
C GLU A 47 -7.85 10.84 11.01
N LYS A 48 -7.15 10.75 9.87
CA LYS A 48 -6.33 9.60 9.51
C LYS A 48 -5.21 9.38 10.53
N LYS A 49 -4.50 10.45 10.90
CA LYS A 49 -3.48 10.43 11.95
C LYS A 49 -4.06 9.95 13.27
N ALA A 50 -5.22 10.45 13.67
CA ALA A 50 -5.86 10.02 14.91
C ALA A 50 -6.23 8.52 14.91
N ASN A 51 -6.55 7.93 13.76
CA ASN A 51 -6.72 6.48 13.62
C ASN A 51 -5.39 5.74 13.77
N LEU A 52 -4.32 6.20 13.11
CA LEU A 52 -2.98 5.60 13.17
C LEU A 52 -2.35 5.72 14.57
N ASP A 53 -2.56 6.83 15.28
CA ASP A 53 -2.08 7.02 16.66
C ASP A 53 -2.76 6.03 17.63
N LYS A 54 -4.03 5.68 17.40
CA LYS A 54 -4.70 4.62 18.17
C LYS A 54 -4.07 3.25 17.91
N LEU A 55 -3.67 3.00 16.67
CA LEU A 55 -2.95 1.78 16.31
C LEU A 55 -1.57 1.73 16.98
N GLN A 56 -0.84 2.86 17.01
CA GLN A 56 0.44 2.98 17.71
C GLN A 56 0.30 2.67 19.21
N LYS A 57 -0.77 3.17 19.85
CA LYS A 57 -1.08 2.86 21.25
C LYS A 57 -1.32 1.38 21.48
N LEU A 58 -2.05 0.71 20.58
CA LEU A 58 -2.22 -0.75 20.68
C LEU A 58 -0.89 -1.48 20.55
N LEU A 59 -0.02 -1.11 19.61
CA LEU A 59 1.30 -1.74 19.50
C LEU A 59 2.11 -1.61 20.79
N ALA A 60 2.04 -0.44 21.44
CA ALA A 60 2.68 -0.22 22.73
C ALA A 60 2.06 -1.08 23.85
N GLU A 61 0.72 -1.21 23.90
CA GLU A 61 0.02 -2.07 24.87
C GLU A 61 0.39 -3.55 24.70
N LEU A 62 0.55 -4.00 23.45
CA LEU A 62 1.00 -5.36 23.12
C LEU A 62 2.52 -5.56 23.23
N LYS A 63 3.26 -4.53 23.63
CA LYS A 63 4.73 -4.53 23.73
C LYS A 63 5.44 -4.90 22.43
N ILE A 64 4.85 -4.53 21.28
CA ILE A 64 5.45 -4.73 19.97
C ILE A 64 6.39 -3.55 19.70
N PRO A 65 7.72 -3.77 19.52
CA PRO A 65 8.70 -2.70 19.38
C PRO A 65 8.72 -2.15 17.95
N TYR A 66 7.63 -1.49 17.55
CA TYR A 66 7.51 -0.82 16.26
C TYR A 66 6.90 0.57 16.40
N SER A 67 7.49 1.53 15.69
CA SER A 67 7.05 2.93 15.66
C SER A 67 6.49 3.25 14.29
N ILE A 68 5.19 3.46 14.22
CA ILE A 68 4.47 3.86 13.02
C ILE A 68 4.75 5.35 12.75
N ALA A 69 5.14 5.68 11.52
CA ALA A 69 5.28 7.07 11.07
C ALA A 69 3.88 7.69 10.78
N THR A 70 3.07 7.90 11.82
CA THR A 70 1.65 8.26 11.69
C THR A 70 1.44 9.55 10.90
N ASP A 71 2.29 10.56 11.08
CA ASP A 71 2.29 11.81 10.33
C ASP A 71 2.48 11.58 8.81
N LYS A 72 3.50 10.79 8.44
CA LYS A 72 3.84 10.57 7.03
C LYS A 72 2.79 9.73 6.31
N ILE A 73 2.32 8.68 6.97
CA ILE A 73 1.28 7.79 6.43
C ILE A 73 -0.05 8.55 6.31
N SER A 74 -0.43 9.37 7.30
CA SER A 74 -1.68 10.15 7.25
C SER A 74 -1.71 11.17 6.10
N ASN A 75 -0.54 11.66 5.67
CA ASN A 75 -0.39 12.56 4.53
C ASN A 75 -0.38 11.82 3.19
N GLY A 76 -0.55 10.49 3.18
CA GLY A 76 -0.59 9.68 1.97
C GLY A 76 0.79 9.39 1.38
N LYS A 77 1.88 9.53 2.16
CA LYS A 77 3.23 9.22 1.65
C LYS A 77 3.34 7.71 1.37
N LEU A 78 3.44 7.36 0.09
CA LEU A 78 3.41 5.98 -0.39
C LEU A 78 4.54 5.12 0.19
N GLN A 79 5.75 5.67 0.30
CA GLN A 79 6.92 4.94 0.78
C GLN A 79 6.74 4.40 2.20
N ASP A 80 6.37 5.27 3.15
CA ASP A 80 6.12 4.89 4.55
C ASP A 80 4.92 3.93 4.65
N ASN A 81 3.94 4.06 3.74
CA ASN A 81 2.77 3.19 3.69
C ASN A 81 3.15 1.76 3.26
N ILE A 82 4.01 1.63 2.25
CA ILE A 82 4.55 0.33 1.78
C ILE A 82 5.45 -0.29 2.86
N GLU A 83 6.33 0.49 3.47
CA GLU A 83 7.20 0.01 4.56
C GLU A 83 6.36 -0.56 5.70
N PHE A 84 5.30 0.14 6.10
CA PHE A 84 4.43 -0.35 7.16
C PHE A 84 3.70 -1.64 6.78
N LEU A 85 3.18 -1.73 5.55
CA LEU A 85 2.55 -2.95 5.03
C LEU A 85 3.51 -4.15 5.00
N GLN A 86 4.74 -3.95 4.52
CA GLN A 86 5.76 -5.00 4.47
C GLN A 86 6.11 -5.48 5.89
N TRP A 87 6.22 -4.55 6.84
CA TRP A 87 6.44 -4.89 8.23
C TRP A 87 5.28 -5.70 8.81
N ILE A 88 4.02 -5.30 8.59
CA ILE A 88 2.84 -6.05 9.04
C ILE A 88 2.85 -7.45 8.44
N TYR A 89 3.09 -7.60 7.14
CA TYR A 89 3.14 -8.91 6.48
C TYR A 89 4.21 -9.81 7.12
N THR A 90 5.40 -9.26 7.37
CA THR A 90 6.51 -9.99 8.00
C THR A 90 6.17 -10.37 9.44
N PHE A 91 5.56 -9.45 10.19
CA PHE A 91 5.13 -9.67 11.56
C PHE A 91 4.09 -10.80 11.63
N ILE A 92 3.08 -10.76 10.77
CA ILE A 92 2.03 -11.79 10.72
C ILE A 92 2.64 -13.14 10.34
N SER A 93 3.42 -13.19 9.25
CA SER A 93 4.00 -14.45 8.75
C SER A 93 4.94 -15.13 9.74
N LYS A 94 5.60 -14.37 10.62
CA LYS A 94 6.49 -14.92 11.65
C LYS A 94 5.77 -15.39 12.91
N ASN A 95 4.65 -14.76 13.26
CA ASN A 95 3.99 -14.98 14.55
C ASN A 95 2.69 -15.79 14.45
N PHE A 96 2.08 -15.89 13.26
CA PHE A 96 0.78 -16.52 13.06
C PHE A 96 0.81 -17.43 11.82
N GLU A 97 0.54 -18.72 12.02
CA GLU A 97 0.41 -19.69 10.94
C GLU A 97 -0.92 -19.50 10.18
N HIS A 98 -1.99 -19.15 10.92
CA HIS A 98 -3.31 -18.84 10.38
C HIS A 98 -3.88 -17.58 11.04
N VAL A 99 -4.47 -16.69 10.23
CA VAL A 99 -5.20 -15.52 10.71
C VAL A 99 -6.69 -15.85 10.69
N GLU A 100 -7.32 -15.91 11.86
CA GLU A 100 -8.75 -16.18 11.96
C GLU A 100 -9.56 -14.92 11.66
N THR A 101 -10.24 -14.90 10.51
CA THR A 101 -11.11 -13.78 10.09
C THR A 101 -12.55 -13.92 10.57
N LYS A 102 -12.87 -15.02 11.25
CA LYS A 102 -14.23 -15.37 11.66
C LYS A 102 -14.82 -14.29 12.58
N GLY A 103 -15.92 -13.66 12.13
CA GLY A 103 -16.59 -12.58 12.84
C GLY A 103 -16.00 -11.17 12.62
N LEU A 104 -14.93 -11.02 11.84
CA LEU A 104 -14.39 -9.70 11.47
C LEU A 104 -15.42 -8.90 10.67
N TYR A 105 -16.08 -9.55 9.70
CA TYR A 105 -17.14 -8.93 8.90
C TYR A 105 -18.28 -8.42 9.77
N GLU A 106 -18.80 -9.24 10.68
CA GLU A 106 -19.90 -8.87 11.60
C GLU A 106 -19.51 -7.70 12.53
N ARG A 107 -18.27 -7.68 13.02
CA ARG A 107 -17.76 -6.57 13.85
C ARG A 107 -17.63 -5.29 13.01
N ARG A 108 -17.13 -5.38 11.78
CA ARG A 108 -17.06 -4.25 10.84
C ARG A 108 -18.45 -3.72 10.53
N GLU A 109 -19.38 -4.59 10.16
CA GLU A 109 -20.75 -4.23 9.80
C GLU A 109 -21.49 -3.56 10.95
N LYS A 110 -21.38 -4.08 12.18
CA LYS A 110 -21.95 -3.44 13.38
C LYS A 110 -21.45 -2.01 13.57
N VAL A 111 -20.17 -1.76 13.29
CA VAL A 111 -19.55 -0.44 13.44
C VAL A 111 -19.97 0.48 12.30
N VAL A 112 -19.98 0.01 11.05
CA VAL A 112 -20.47 0.77 9.89
C VAL A 112 -21.95 1.16 10.08
N LEU A 113 -22.78 0.29 10.63
CA LEU A 113 -24.17 0.59 10.98
C LEU A 113 -24.29 1.62 12.11
N HIS A 114 -23.43 1.53 13.14
CA HIS A 114 -23.43 2.48 14.26
C HIS A 114 -22.99 3.89 13.86
N PHE A 115 -22.02 4.00 12.94
CA PHE A 115 -21.51 5.29 12.47
C PHE A 115 -22.32 5.89 11.32
N GLY A 116 -23.20 5.09 10.68
CA GLY A 116 -24.16 5.52 9.66
C GLY A 116 -23.50 5.97 8.35
N ARG A 117 -24.08 5.57 7.21
CA ARG A 117 -23.83 6.25 5.94
C ARG A 117 -24.23 7.72 6.11
N LYS A 118 -23.29 8.62 6.40
CA LYS A 118 -23.49 10.03 6.10
C LYS A 118 -23.41 10.16 4.59
N ASN A 119 -24.58 10.09 3.94
CA ASN A 119 -24.75 10.60 2.59
C ASN A 119 -24.07 11.97 2.53
N HIS A 120 -23.30 12.21 1.46
CA HIS A 120 -22.80 13.54 1.11
C HIS A 120 -23.96 14.54 1.16
N ILE A 121 -24.05 15.28 2.26
CA ILE A 121 -24.68 16.59 2.27
C ILE A 121 -23.49 17.51 2.14
N GLU A 122 -23.26 18.01 0.93
CA GLU A 122 -22.41 19.18 0.75
C GLU A 122 -22.80 20.20 1.83
N PRO A 123 -21.83 20.78 2.57
CA PRO A 123 -22.20 21.84 3.51
C PRO A 123 -23.00 22.89 2.74
N PRO A 124 -24.14 23.39 3.24
CA PRO A 124 -24.81 24.50 2.60
C PRO A 124 -23.83 25.67 2.61
N ILE A 125 -23.18 25.94 1.48
CA ILE A 125 -22.36 27.14 1.31
C ILE A 125 -23.34 28.30 1.09
N GLU A 126 -24.03 28.71 2.15
CA GLU A 126 -24.35 30.13 2.26
C GLU A 126 -23.09 30.83 2.77
N TYR A 127 -22.40 31.47 1.82
CA TYR A 127 -21.29 32.37 2.10
C TYR A 127 -21.60 33.23 3.34
N ILE A 128 -20.68 33.24 4.31
CA ILE A 128 -20.68 34.15 5.45
C ILE A 128 -20.61 35.58 4.89
N LYS A 129 -21.76 36.24 4.75
CA LYS A 129 -21.87 37.60 4.20
C LYS A 129 -21.36 38.69 5.15
N ASN A 130 -20.90 38.34 6.35
CA ASN A 130 -20.54 39.31 7.38
C ASN A 130 -19.02 39.42 7.57
N GLU A 131 -18.47 40.58 7.20
CA GLU A 131 -17.03 40.89 7.21
C GLU A 131 -16.42 40.79 8.62
N GLU A 132 -17.21 41.07 9.65
CA GLU A 132 -16.81 41.03 11.05
C GLU A 132 -16.56 39.60 11.54
N THR A 133 -17.36 38.64 11.10
CA THR A 133 -17.22 37.22 11.48
C THR A 133 -15.97 36.62 10.84
N ARG A 134 -15.65 37.02 9.59
CA ARG A 134 -14.40 36.62 8.91
C ARG A 134 -13.15 37.11 9.63
N LYS A 135 -13.18 38.35 10.15
CA LYS A 135 -12.07 38.94 10.94
C LYS A 135 -11.88 38.28 12.31
N ARG A 136 -12.93 37.69 12.89
CA ARG A 136 -12.84 36.91 14.15
C ARG A 136 -12.31 35.49 13.94
N LEU A 137 -12.71 34.82 12.85
CA LEU A 137 -12.31 33.44 12.55
C LEU A 137 -10.87 33.33 12.02
N PHE A 138 -10.37 34.36 11.33
CA PHE A 138 -9.01 34.40 10.80
C PHE A 138 -8.29 35.66 11.31
N PRO A 139 -7.67 35.62 12.49
CA PRO A 139 -6.82 36.71 12.95
C PRO A 139 -5.65 36.91 11.98
N LYS A 140 -5.27 38.16 11.68
CA LYS A 140 -4.10 38.46 10.85
C LYS A 140 -2.87 37.82 11.49
N LEU A 141 -2.28 36.83 10.81
CA LEU A 141 -1.05 36.17 11.25
C LEU A 141 0.06 37.23 11.39
N LYS A 142 0.81 37.17 12.49
CA LYS A 142 1.97 38.04 12.73
C LYS A 142 2.93 37.92 11.54
N GLN A 143 3.42 39.05 11.04
CA GLN A 143 4.49 39.04 10.06
C GLN A 143 5.72 38.38 10.68
N VAL A 144 6.06 37.20 10.20
CA VAL A 144 7.29 36.50 10.56
C VAL A 144 8.44 37.16 9.80
N SER A 145 9.54 37.44 10.49
CA SER A 145 10.71 38.10 9.90
C SER A 145 11.32 37.24 8.78
N ALA A 146 11.74 37.87 7.69
CA ALA A 146 12.28 37.20 6.48
C ALA A 146 13.49 36.29 6.74
N SER A 147 14.15 36.41 7.89
CA SER A 147 15.21 35.51 8.34
C SER A 147 14.70 34.10 8.69
N HIS A 148 13.48 33.96 9.22
CA HIS A 148 12.90 32.66 9.58
C HIS A 148 12.43 31.85 8.35
N LEU A 149 12.19 32.53 7.22
CA LEU A 149 11.83 31.88 5.95
C LEU A 149 13.05 31.23 5.27
N ARG A 150 14.27 31.74 5.49
CA ARG A 150 15.50 31.19 4.88
C ARG A 150 15.94 29.85 5.49
N GLU A 151 15.73 29.65 6.79
CA GLU A 151 16.04 28.37 7.45
C GLU A 151 15.07 27.26 7.02
N GLU A 152 13.81 27.60 6.73
CA GLU A 152 12.86 26.66 6.13
C GLU A 152 13.24 26.30 4.68
N ASP A 153 13.68 27.26 3.86
CA ASP A 153 14.08 27.01 2.47
C ASP A 153 15.28 26.05 2.34
N GLU A 154 16.31 26.15 3.19
CA GLU A 154 17.46 25.21 3.19
C GLU A 154 17.04 23.78 3.60
N PHE A 155 16.11 23.65 4.55
CA PHE A 155 15.57 22.37 4.98
C PHE A 155 14.71 21.70 3.89
N TYR A 156 13.87 22.47 3.19
CA TYR A 156 13.07 21.94 2.08
C TYR A 156 13.93 21.61 0.85
N GLN A 157 15.01 22.36 0.58
CA GLN A 157 15.97 22.03 -0.47
C GLN A 157 16.74 20.73 -0.18
N SER A 158 17.22 20.54 1.05
CA SER A 158 17.89 19.29 1.45
C SER A 158 16.96 18.08 1.35
N GLN A 159 15.68 18.22 1.72
CA GLN A 159 14.68 17.17 1.50
C GLN A 159 14.42 16.91 0.01
N ALA A 160 14.40 17.94 -0.84
CA ALA A 160 14.19 17.80 -2.28
C ALA A 160 15.36 17.08 -2.98
N GLU A 161 16.61 17.39 -2.63
CA GLU A 161 17.79 16.68 -3.17
C GLU A 161 17.83 15.21 -2.73
N MET A 162 17.50 14.93 -1.48
CA MET A 162 17.40 13.56 -0.97
C MET A 162 16.30 12.76 -1.70
N LEU A 163 15.17 13.40 -2.02
CA LEU A 163 14.10 12.78 -2.81
C LEU A 163 14.53 12.54 -4.26
N LEU A 164 15.30 13.45 -4.86
CA LEU A 164 15.83 13.29 -6.22
C LEU A 164 16.80 12.12 -6.33
N ASN A 165 17.70 11.98 -5.33
CA ASN A 165 18.65 10.87 -5.29
C ASN A 165 17.93 9.52 -5.11
N ASN A 166 16.95 9.45 -4.21
CA ASN A 166 16.16 8.23 -4.04
C ASN A 166 15.35 7.88 -5.29
N TYR A 167 14.85 8.87 -6.04
CA TYR A 167 14.18 8.63 -7.31
C TYR A 167 15.15 8.05 -8.36
N SER A 168 16.37 8.61 -8.45
CA SER A 168 17.42 8.09 -9.33
C SER A 168 17.83 6.66 -8.96
N ASP A 169 17.91 6.32 -7.68
CA ASP A 169 18.25 4.97 -7.22
C ASP A 169 17.15 3.96 -7.58
N ILE A 170 15.88 4.36 -7.47
CA ILE A 170 14.73 3.54 -7.89
C ILE A 170 14.74 3.33 -9.41
N GLU A 171 15.02 4.39 -10.18
CA GLU A 171 15.08 4.35 -11.63
C GLU A 171 16.20 3.42 -12.10
N HIS A 172 17.38 3.53 -11.49
CA HIS A 172 18.53 2.67 -11.79
C HIS A 172 18.27 1.19 -11.42
N PHE A 173 17.58 0.92 -10.30
CA PHE A 173 17.19 -0.45 -9.93
C PHE A 173 16.14 -1.03 -10.90
N SER A 174 15.19 -0.19 -11.34
CA SER A 174 14.18 -0.58 -12.34
C SER A 174 14.84 -0.96 -13.66
N GLU A 175 15.77 -0.15 -14.16
CA GLU A 175 16.52 -0.44 -15.38
C GLU A 175 17.33 -1.75 -15.27
N GLN A 176 17.91 -2.00 -14.10
CA GLN A 176 18.69 -3.20 -13.84
C GLN A 176 17.82 -4.46 -13.86
N LEU A 177 16.63 -4.43 -13.24
CA LEU A 177 15.65 -5.51 -13.29
C LEU A 177 15.14 -5.74 -14.72
N GLU A 178 14.85 -4.68 -15.46
CA GLU A 178 14.43 -4.81 -16.84
C GLU A 178 15.50 -5.46 -17.72
N SER A 179 16.78 -5.11 -17.51
CA SER A 179 17.90 -5.74 -18.20
C SER A 179 17.96 -7.24 -17.91
N GLU A 180 17.81 -7.63 -16.64
CA GLU A 180 17.83 -9.04 -16.24
C GLU A 180 16.65 -9.83 -16.83
N ILE A 181 15.45 -9.23 -16.86
CA ILE A 181 14.27 -9.82 -17.51
C ILE A 181 14.52 -10.00 -19.00
N ARG A 182 15.05 -8.98 -19.69
CA ARG A 182 15.37 -9.04 -21.12
C ARG A 182 16.33 -10.19 -21.43
N GLU A 183 17.39 -10.36 -20.65
CA GLU A 183 18.31 -11.49 -20.82
C GLU A 183 17.64 -12.85 -20.61
N LYS A 184 16.81 -12.99 -19.56
CA LYS A 184 16.10 -14.24 -19.29
C LYS A 184 15.12 -14.59 -20.41
N VAL A 185 14.42 -13.60 -20.96
CA VAL A 185 13.53 -13.78 -22.11
C VAL A 185 14.33 -14.26 -23.32
N GLN A 186 15.45 -13.61 -23.64
CA GLN A 186 16.29 -13.99 -24.78
C GLN A 186 16.87 -15.41 -24.65
N ARG A 187 17.28 -15.82 -23.43
CA ARG A 187 17.70 -17.20 -23.16
C ARG A 187 16.55 -18.19 -23.36
N ASN A 188 15.35 -17.87 -22.87
CA ASN A 188 14.19 -18.73 -23.05
C ASN A 188 13.80 -18.87 -24.54
N GLU A 189 13.84 -17.79 -25.32
CA GLU A 189 13.60 -17.86 -26.77
C GLU A 189 14.62 -18.74 -27.48
N SER A 190 15.89 -18.66 -27.07
CA SER A 190 16.96 -19.51 -27.63
C SER A 190 16.72 -20.98 -27.28
N ASN A 191 16.34 -21.27 -26.04
CA ASN A 191 15.97 -22.63 -25.61
C ASN A 191 14.76 -23.16 -26.39
N TYR A 192 13.75 -22.31 -26.63
CA TYR A 192 12.58 -22.71 -27.42
C TYR A 192 12.96 -23.08 -28.85
N LYS A 193 13.86 -22.33 -29.49
CA LYS A 193 14.39 -22.67 -30.83
C LYS A 193 15.11 -24.01 -30.85
N ILE A 194 15.94 -24.29 -29.83
CA ILE A 194 16.64 -25.58 -29.72
C ILE A 194 15.62 -26.73 -29.58
N ILE A 195 14.60 -26.57 -28.73
CA ILE A 195 13.55 -27.57 -28.55
C ILE A 195 12.81 -27.82 -29.88
N GLN A 196 12.51 -26.79 -30.65
CA GLN A 196 11.88 -26.94 -31.97
C GLN A 196 12.77 -27.73 -32.95
N GLN A 197 14.07 -27.44 -33.01
CA GLN A 197 14.99 -28.20 -33.86
C GLN A 197 15.03 -29.68 -33.48
N LEU A 198 15.09 -30.00 -32.19
CA LEU A 198 15.06 -31.39 -31.72
C LEU A 198 13.75 -32.10 -32.06
N LEU A 199 12.61 -31.39 -32.02
CA LEU A 199 11.31 -31.94 -32.41
C LEU A 199 11.26 -32.24 -33.91
N ASP A 200 11.81 -31.36 -34.75
CA ASP A 200 11.90 -31.56 -36.20
C ASP A 200 12.80 -32.75 -36.54
N GLU A 201 13.98 -32.84 -35.91
CA GLU A 201 14.90 -33.98 -36.07
C GLU A 201 14.25 -35.30 -35.67
N ARG A 202 13.59 -35.33 -34.49
CA ARG A 202 12.84 -36.51 -34.03
C ARG A 202 11.77 -36.92 -35.03
N THR A 203 11.03 -35.96 -35.58
CA THR A 203 9.97 -36.22 -36.56
C THR A 203 10.56 -36.78 -37.86
N SER A 204 11.65 -36.20 -38.35
CA SER A 204 12.37 -36.72 -39.53
C SER A 204 12.91 -38.15 -39.33
N LEU A 205 13.44 -38.45 -38.15
CA LEU A 205 13.91 -39.80 -37.81
C LEU A 205 12.74 -40.80 -37.75
N PHE A 206 11.60 -40.38 -37.18
CA PHE A 206 10.40 -41.20 -37.13
C PHE A 206 9.89 -41.55 -38.54
N ASP A 207 9.84 -40.57 -39.45
CA ASP A 207 9.43 -40.78 -40.84
C ASP A 207 10.37 -41.77 -41.57
N LYS A 208 11.68 -41.67 -41.34
CA LYS A 208 12.66 -42.62 -41.89
C LYS A 208 12.49 -44.03 -41.35
N LEU A 209 12.21 -44.17 -40.05
CA LEU A 209 11.95 -45.47 -39.41
C LEU A 209 10.71 -46.13 -40.01
N LEU A 210 9.64 -45.35 -40.19
CA LEU A 210 8.39 -45.81 -40.81
C LEU A 210 8.64 -46.32 -42.24
N LEU A 211 9.48 -45.62 -43.02
CA LEU A 211 9.84 -46.03 -44.38
C LEU A 211 10.59 -47.37 -44.41
N VAL A 212 11.52 -47.57 -43.47
CA VAL A 212 12.25 -48.84 -43.33
C VAL A 212 11.30 -49.98 -42.95
N GLU A 213 10.38 -49.73 -42.02
CA GLU A 213 9.38 -50.73 -41.60
C GLU A 213 8.48 -51.17 -42.76
N VAL A 214 8.02 -50.21 -43.58
CA VAL A 214 7.24 -50.49 -44.81
C VAL A 214 8.06 -51.27 -45.84
N CYS A 215 9.36 -50.98 -45.99
CA CYS A 215 10.23 -51.69 -46.93
C CYS A 215 10.62 -53.11 -46.48
N ILE A 216 10.67 -53.39 -45.18
CA ILE A 216 10.97 -54.72 -44.63
C ILE A 216 9.73 -55.63 -44.65
N LEU A 217 8.53 -55.06 -44.60
CA LEU A 217 7.24 -55.80 -44.61
C LEU A 217 6.71 -56.13 -46.01
N ARG A 218 7.46 -55.86 -47.08
CA ARG A 218 7.18 -56.28 -48.47
C ARG A 218 8.18 -57.31 -48.94
#